data_AF-A0A3C0BAE8-F1
#
_entry.id   AF-A0A3C0BAE8-F1
#
_cell.length_a   1.000
_cell.length_b   1.000
_cell.length_c   1.000
_cell.angle_alpha   90.00
_cell.angle_beta   90.00
_cell.angle_gamma   90.00
#
_symmetry.space_group_name_H-M   'P 1'
#
loop_
_entity.id
_entity.type
_entity.pdbx_description
1 polymer ?
#
loop_
_entity_poly.entity_id
_entity_poly.type
_entity_poly.pdbx_seq_one_letter_code
_entity_poly.pdbx_strand_id
1 'polypeptide(L)' 'IVDKAIEFKLGARGLRSIMEAILIDAMFELPSDQKSRELKITRSYAEEKLGKTNLSRLKVA' A
#
# COMPACT_ATOMS: atom_id res chain seq x y z
N ILE A 1 8.23 -3.49 -1.63
CA ILE A 1 7.47 -3.45 -0.35
C ILE A 1 8.38 -3.81 0.83
N VAL A 2 9.02 -4.99 0.83
CA VAL A 2 9.98 -5.39 1.88
C VAL A 2 11.09 -4.36 2.05
N ASP A 3 11.67 -3.88 0.94
CA ASP A 3 12.72 -2.84 0.98
C ASP A 3 12.28 -1.59 1.75
N LYS A 4 11.02 -1.15 1.55
CA LYS A 4 10.45 -0.01 2.29
C LYS A 4 10.21 -0.34 3.77
N ALA A 5 9.80 -1.54 4.12
CA ALA A 5 9.65 -1.94 5.52
C ALA A 5 11.00 -1.91 6.27
N ILE A 6 12.07 -2.30 5.59
CA ILE A 6 13.44 -2.23 6.12
C ILE A 6 13.90 -0.78 6.22
N GLU A 7 13.70 0.03 5.17
CA GLU A 7 14.04 1.46 5.14
C GLU A 7 13.39 2.24 6.28
N PHE A 8 12.12 1.96 6.58
CA PHE A 8 11.36 2.61 7.66
C PHE A 8 11.54 1.93 9.03
N LYS A 9 12.36 0.87 9.13
CA LYS A 9 12.60 0.10 10.36
C LYS A 9 11.34 -0.44 11.03
N LEU A 10 10.32 -0.80 10.24
CA LEU A 10 9.01 -1.24 10.75
C LEU A 10 8.94 -2.75 11.07
N GLY A 11 9.96 -3.52 10.65
CA GLY A 11 9.99 -4.97 10.78
C GLY A 11 8.87 -5.67 10.01
N ALA A 12 8.66 -6.97 10.29
CA ALA A 12 7.64 -7.77 9.60
C ALA A 12 6.20 -7.27 9.83
N ARG A 13 5.93 -6.66 10.98
CA ARG A 13 4.60 -6.10 11.31
C ARG A 13 4.24 -4.92 10.41
N GLY A 14 5.23 -4.09 10.05
CA GLY A 14 5.04 -2.95 9.16
C GLY A 14 4.66 -3.30 7.72
N LEU A 15 4.83 -4.55 7.29
CA LEU A 15 4.43 -4.98 5.95
C LEU A 15 2.93 -4.82 5.73
N ARG A 16 2.11 -5.11 6.75
CA ARG A 16 0.67 -4.92 6.66
C ARG A 16 0.31 -3.46 6.44
N SER A 17 0.92 -2.53 7.18
CA SER A 17 0.65 -1.10 7.06
C SER A 17 1.07 -0.55 5.70
N ILE A 18 2.17 -1.04 5.12
CA ILE A 18 2.59 -0.69 3.76
C ILE A 18 1.61 -1.24 2.72
N MET A 19 1.11 -2.46 2.90
CA MET A 19 0.09 -3.04 2.01
C MET A 19 -1.23 -2.27 2.09
N GLU A 20 -1.68 -1.91 3.28
CA GLU A 20 -2.88 -1.10 3.48
C GLU A 20 -2.76 0.25 2.78
N ALA A 21 -1.61 0.95 2.91
CA ALA A 21 -1.36 2.21 2.20
C ALA A 21 -1.45 2.09 0.67
N ILE A 22 -1.05 0.96 0.08
CA ILE A 22 -1.11 0.73 -1.37
C ILE A 22 -2.54 0.40 -1.83
N LEU A 23 -3.27 -0.38 -1.04
CA LEU A 23 -4.50 -1.01 -1.48
C LEU A 23 -5.77 -0.28 -1.05
N ILE A 24 -5.72 0.64 -0.08
CA ILE A 24 -6.94 1.19 0.55
C ILE A 24 -7.90 1.85 -0.45
N ASP A 25 -7.38 2.68 -1.36
CA ASP A 25 -8.20 3.34 -2.39
C ASP A 25 -8.82 2.30 -3.34
N ALA A 26 -8.00 1.33 -3.78
CA ALA A 26 -8.47 0.30 -4.70
C ALA A 26 -9.54 -0.58 -4.05
N MET A 27 -9.38 -0.94 -2.78
CA MET A 27 -10.37 -1.71 -2.02
C MET A 27 -11.67 -0.94 -1.80
N PHE A 28 -11.63 0.40 -1.79
CA PHE A 28 -12.83 1.23 -1.70
C PHE A 28 -13.54 1.38 -3.06
N GLU A 29 -12.79 1.58 -4.14
CA GLU A 29 -13.34 1.85 -5.48
C GLU A 29 -13.81 0.57 -6.18
N LEU A 30 -13.05 -0.52 -6.10
CA LEU A 30 -13.31 -1.76 -6.84
C LEU A 30 -14.68 -2.41 -6.54
N PRO A 31 -15.21 -2.43 -5.31
CA PRO A 31 -16.55 -2.96 -5.06
C PRO A 31 -17.65 -2.26 -5.86
N SER A 32 -17.44 -1.01 -6.25
CA SER A 32 -18.38 -0.23 -7.07
C SER A 32 -18.19 -0.47 -8.57
N ASP A 33 -17.04 -1.01 -9.00
CA ASP A 33 -16.76 -1.33 -10.40
C ASP A 33 -17.13 -2.78 -10.72
N GLN A 34 -18.30 -2.97 -11.32
CA GLN A 34 -18.80 -4.30 -11.69
C GLN A 34 -18.07 -4.94 -12.89
N LYS A 35 -17.22 -4.20 -13.61
CA LYS A 35 -16.50 -4.72 -14.78
C LYS A 35 -15.13 -5.29 -14.42
N SER A 36 -14.49 -4.71 -13.41
CA SER A 36 -13.15 -5.12 -12.98
C SER A 36 -13.20 -6.38 -12.14
N ARG A 37 -12.66 -7.48 -12.68
CA ARG A 37 -12.58 -8.79 -11.99
C ARG A 37 -11.26 -9.00 -11.24
N GLU A 38 -10.21 -8.33 -11.68
CA GLU A 38 -8.86 -8.52 -11.18
C GLU A 38 -8.11 -7.20 -11.11
N LEU A 39 -7.34 -7.00 -10.04
CA LEU A 39 -6.41 -5.88 -9.90
C LEU A 39 -4.97 -6.39 -9.96
N LYS A 40 -4.22 -5.92 -10.97
CA LYS A 40 -2.79 -6.20 -11.07
C LYS A 40 -1.97 -5.05 -10.48
N ILE A 41 -1.33 -5.31 -9.34
CA ILE A 41 -0.42 -4.34 -8.71
C ILE A 41 0.94 -4.41 -9.38
N THR A 42 1.37 -3.30 -9.99
CA THR A 42 2.73 -3.15 -10.52
C THR A 42 3.62 -2.39 -9.53
N ARG A 43 4.93 -2.44 -9.75
CA ARG A 43 5.89 -1.63 -8.98
C ARG A 43 5.59 -0.14 -9.08
N SER A 44 5.30 0.36 -10.28
CA SER A 44 4.97 1.77 -10.50
C SER A 44 3.72 2.20 -9.73
N TYR A 45 2.68 1.36 -9.73
CA TYR A 45 1.47 1.60 -8.97
C TYR A 45 1.77 1.69 -7.46
N ALA A 46 2.55 0.75 -6.93
CA ALA A 46 2.90 0.73 -5.52
C ALA A 46 3.75 1.96 -5.11
N GLU A 47 4.71 2.36 -5.94
CA GLU A 47 5.54 3.56 -5.70
C GLU A 47 4.71 4.84 -5.72
N GLU A 48 3.76 4.96 -6.66
CA GLU A 48 2.84 6.12 -6.71
C GLU A 48 1.98 6.22 -5.44
N LYS A 49 1.34 5.12 -5.02
CA LYS A 49 0.49 5.10 -3.83
C LYS A 49 1.27 5.36 -2.54
N LEU A 50 2.48 4.82 -2.42
CA LEU A 50 3.36 5.11 -1.29
C LEU A 50 3.87 6.55 -1.27
N GLY A 51 4.12 7.15 -2.43
CA GLY A 51 4.50 8.57 -2.53
C GLY A 51 3.38 9.52 -2.13
N LYS A 52 2.12 9.15 -2.37
CA LYS A 52 0.92 9.92 -1.94
C LYS A 52 0.58 9.75 -0.46
N THR A 53 1.07 8.68 0.18
CA THR A 53 0.79 8.39 1.59
C THR A 53 1.80 9.11 2.48
N ASN A 54 1.33 9.80 3.53
CA ASN A 54 2.19 10.34 4.57
C ASN A 54 2.83 9.20 5.39
N LEU A 55 3.98 8.70 4.92
CA LEU A 55 4.76 7.59 5.50
C LEU A 55 5.19 7.84 6.95
N SER A 56 5.17 9.11 7.40
CA SER A 56 5.37 9.50 8.80
C SER A 56 4.35 8.89 9.77
N ARG A 57 3.13 8.59 9.31
CA ARG A 57 2.09 7.91 10.11
C ARG A 57 2.36 6.41 10.29
N LEU A 58 3.21 5.82 9.46
CA LEU A 58 3.56 4.39 9.55
C LEU A 58 4.54 4.08 10.67
N LYS A 59 5.23 5.09 11.22
CA LYS A 59 6.20 4.93 12.33
C LYS A 59 5.55 4.77 13.71
N VAL A 60 4.22 4.74 13.81
CA VAL A 60 3.52 4.59 15.08
C VAL A 60 3.25 3.12 15.36
N ALA A 61 4.18 2.46 16.06
CA ALA A 61 3.98 1.27 16.90
C ALA A 61 5.25 0.99 17.72
#